data_AF-A0A453PTB2-F1
#
_entry.id   AF-A0A453PTB2-F1
#
_cell.length_a   1.000
_cell.length_b   1.000
_cell.length_c   1.000
_cell.angle_alpha   90.00
_cell.angle_beta   90.00
_cell.angle_gamma   90.00
#
_symmetry.space_group_name_H-M   'P 1'
#
loop_
_entity.id
_entity.type
_entity.pdbx_description
1 polymer ?
#
loop_
_entity_poly.entity_id
_entity_poly.type
_entity_poly.pdbx_seq_one_letter_code
_entity_poly.pdbx_strand_id
1 'polypeptide(L)'
;TVQKMADALHEGSVLSHLSIGKNNPISGNTMLNLLSKLASLKRFSQLSLTGIKLNKLIVDKLCLLAQSSSLSGFLLGGTSIGPGGTIRLTEALSSASQELMRLDLSNCGLTTPEFSQICTNLSRINILDLNLGGNYINMEVRFLSSDNLVYLILAPMIVCLTLRGCTMQGCDAVGAILANPQCSLRSLTLDRCNLGLGGITRIIQALAGNDQLEELSVAENANLALERTLHFDEDMQDVSTGTEHRHGHNAEAGDNVAPGNVDLEKMVVADSEDEAANEDRRTVSGPARSCASSCQRNSYSGCQFVQELAEALVSAKQLRVLDLSRNGLSEEAIQSLYSAWASGPRGDGVARKHVGKEVVHFSVDGAACCGLKPCCRRDLQI
;
A
#
# COMPACT_ATOMS: atom_id res chain seq x y z
N THR A 1 26.11 30.15 -3.67
CA THR A 1 24.64 30.31 -3.55
C THR A 1 23.99 29.98 -4.88
N VAL A 2 22.76 29.44 -4.87
CA VAL A 2 21.98 29.08 -6.09
C VAL A 2 21.89 30.24 -7.09
N GLN A 3 21.79 31.49 -6.62
CA GLN A 3 21.81 32.67 -7.48
C GLN A 3 23.09 32.77 -8.32
N LYS A 4 24.27 32.66 -7.70
CA LYS A 4 25.56 32.71 -8.41
C LYS A 4 25.70 31.60 -9.44
N MET A 5 25.15 30.41 -9.15
CA MET A 5 25.11 29.31 -10.11
C MET A 5 24.19 29.65 -11.28
N ALA A 6 22.98 30.17 -11.03
CA ALA A 6 22.07 30.61 -12.08
C ALA A 6 22.69 31.71 -12.96
N ASP A 7 23.40 32.67 -12.36
CA ASP A 7 24.06 33.75 -13.08
C ASP A 7 25.22 33.26 -13.96
N ALA A 8 25.89 32.18 -13.56
CA ALA A 8 26.94 31.54 -14.34
C ALA A 8 26.41 30.68 -15.50
N LEU A 9 25.11 30.33 -15.51
CA LEU A 9 24.51 29.57 -16.61
C LEU A 9 24.26 30.46 -17.83
N HIS A 10 24.64 29.93 -18.99
CA HIS A 10 24.43 30.54 -20.30
C HIS A 10 24.13 29.43 -21.33
N GLU A 11 23.66 29.79 -22.52
CA GLU A 11 23.19 28.83 -23.56
C GLU A 11 24.23 27.79 -23.99
N GLY A 12 25.52 28.12 -23.85
CA GLY A 12 26.65 27.21 -24.12
C GLY A 12 27.00 26.27 -22.96
N SER A 13 26.32 26.38 -21.82
CA SER A 13 26.56 25.52 -20.67
C SER A 13 26.14 24.07 -20.98
N VAL A 14 26.98 23.11 -20.59
CA VAL A 14 26.77 21.66 -20.83
C VAL A 14 26.02 20.95 -19.70
N LEU A 15 25.46 21.71 -18.75
CA LEU A 15 24.75 21.17 -17.59
C LEU A 15 23.54 20.37 -18.07
N SER A 16 23.52 19.08 -17.74
CA SER A 16 22.41 18.17 -18.06
C SER A 16 21.54 17.83 -16.87
N HIS A 17 22.10 17.86 -15.67
CA HIS A 17 21.46 17.42 -14.44
C HIS A 17 21.66 18.46 -13.34
N LEU A 18 20.58 18.81 -12.65
CA LEU A 18 20.63 19.69 -11.49
C LEU A 18 19.76 19.15 -10.36
N SER A 19 20.35 18.95 -9.19
CA SER A 19 19.62 18.69 -7.95
C SER A 19 19.94 19.78 -6.94
N ILE A 20 18.89 20.50 -6.54
CA ILE A 20 18.97 21.55 -5.52
C ILE A 20 17.95 21.31 -4.40
N GLY A 21 17.32 20.14 -4.37
CA GLY A 21 16.37 19.75 -3.33
C GLY A 21 16.94 19.94 -1.92
N LYS A 22 16.05 20.17 -0.93
CA LYS A 22 16.36 20.43 0.48
C LYS A 22 17.24 21.65 0.77
N ASN A 23 17.64 22.43 -0.24
CA ASN A 23 18.22 23.74 -0.04
C ASN A 23 17.07 24.72 0.23
N ASN A 24 16.83 25.05 1.50
CA ASN A 24 15.83 26.04 1.91
C ASN A 24 16.47 27.11 2.82
N PRO A 25 16.07 28.39 2.70
CA PRO A 25 15.15 28.92 1.69
C PRO A 25 15.86 29.30 0.37
N ILE A 26 15.19 29.06 -0.77
CA ILE A 26 15.56 29.67 -2.06
C ILE A 26 14.54 30.77 -2.37
N SER A 27 15.02 31.97 -2.68
CA SER A 27 14.11 33.07 -3.03
C SER A 27 13.36 32.77 -4.34
N GLY A 28 12.10 33.21 -4.43
CA GLY A 28 11.30 33.02 -5.64
C GLY A 28 11.97 33.59 -6.90
N ASN A 29 12.58 34.78 -6.80
CA ASN A 29 13.30 35.40 -7.92
C ASN A 29 14.51 34.57 -8.37
N THR A 30 15.27 34.04 -7.40
CA THR A 30 16.40 33.14 -7.71
C THR A 30 15.92 31.88 -8.43
N MET A 31 14.79 31.29 -8.01
CA MET A 31 14.22 30.12 -8.67
C MET A 31 13.73 30.44 -10.09
N LEU A 32 13.06 31.58 -10.30
CA LEU A 32 12.62 32.01 -11.63
C LEU A 32 13.79 32.23 -12.59
N ASN A 33 14.85 32.91 -12.13
CA ASN A 33 16.06 33.11 -12.92
C ASN A 33 16.67 31.76 -13.30
N LEU A 34 16.84 30.88 -12.32
CA LEU A 34 17.37 29.53 -12.54
C LEU A 34 16.54 28.76 -13.58
N LEU A 35 15.22 28.66 -13.42
CA LEU A 35 14.37 27.92 -14.36
C LEU A 35 14.41 28.53 -15.77
N SER A 36 14.51 29.85 -15.89
CA SER A 36 14.67 30.51 -17.19
C SER A 36 16.00 30.14 -17.85
N LYS A 37 17.08 30.09 -17.06
CA LYS A 37 18.40 29.67 -17.54
C LYS A 37 18.45 28.20 -17.92
N LEU A 38 17.81 27.33 -17.15
CA LEU A 38 17.73 25.90 -17.46
C LEU A 38 16.97 25.64 -18.76
N ALA A 39 15.88 26.37 -19.01
CA ALA A 39 15.11 26.25 -20.25
C ALA A 39 15.90 26.67 -21.50
N SER A 40 16.96 27.47 -21.37
CA SER A 40 17.83 27.83 -22.50
C SER A 40 18.95 26.82 -22.77
N LEU A 41 19.08 25.77 -21.95
CA LEU A 41 20.16 24.79 -22.08
C LEU A 41 19.76 23.64 -23.00
N LYS A 42 20.50 23.47 -24.10
CA LYS A 42 20.23 22.42 -25.10
C LYS A 42 20.38 20.99 -24.58
N ARG A 43 21.16 20.79 -23.51
CA ARG A 43 21.49 19.46 -22.97
C ARG A 43 20.79 19.16 -21.64
N PHE A 44 19.97 20.08 -21.15
CA PHE A 44 19.34 19.92 -19.85
C PHE A 44 18.19 18.92 -19.91
N SER A 45 18.27 17.89 -19.06
CA SER A 45 17.33 16.77 -19.09
C SER A 45 16.85 16.36 -17.69
N GLN A 46 17.52 16.75 -16.61
CA GLN A 46 17.09 16.36 -15.27
C GLN A 46 17.09 17.49 -14.25
N LEU A 47 15.94 17.68 -13.59
CA LEU A 47 15.76 18.62 -12.49
C LEU A 47 15.23 17.93 -11.24
N SER A 48 15.84 18.22 -10.09
CA SER A 48 15.34 17.84 -8.77
C SER A 48 15.20 19.05 -7.86
N LEU A 49 13.95 19.31 -7.45
CA LEU A 49 13.56 20.33 -6.48
C LEU A 49 12.99 19.71 -5.20
N THR A 50 13.26 18.43 -4.96
CA THR A 50 12.68 17.65 -3.86
C THR A 50 12.76 18.38 -2.51
N GLY A 51 11.62 18.56 -1.84
CA GLY A 51 11.50 19.20 -0.53
C GLY A 51 11.56 20.73 -0.54
N ILE A 52 11.57 21.39 -1.69
CA ILE A 52 11.44 22.85 -1.79
C ILE A 52 9.96 23.19 -1.99
N LYS A 53 9.37 23.98 -1.10
CA LYS A 53 7.98 24.45 -1.26
C LYS A 53 7.89 25.41 -2.44
N LEU A 54 7.00 25.11 -3.39
CA LEU A 54 6.83 25.91 -4.61
C LEU A 54 5.49 26.65 -4.59
N ASN A 55 5.52 27.91 -5.02
CA ASN A 55 4.30 28.69 -5.21
C ASN A 55 3.81 28.59 -6.67
N LYS A 56 2.61 29.12 -6.93
CA LYS A 56 1.96 29.07 -8.25
C LYS A 56 2.85 29.59 -9.39
N LEU A 57 3.52 30.72 -9.19
CA LEU A 57 4.38 31.35 -10.19
C LEU A 57 5.56 30.45 -10.58
N ILE A 58 6.18 29.78 -9.62
CA ILE A 58 7.25 28.82 -9.90
C ILE A 58 6.70 27.61 -10.66
N VAL A 59 5.53 27.11 -10.29
CA VAL A 59 4.88 26.00 -11.01
C VAL A 59 4.60 26.37 -12.47
N ASP A 60 4.12 27.58 -12.74
CA ASP A 60 3.90 28.05 -14.12
C ASP A 60 5.21 28.04 -14.93
N LYS A 61 6.32 28.43 -14.31
CA LYS A 61 7.63 28.38 -14.96
C LYS A 61 8.13 26.94 -15.16
N LEU A 62 7.80 26.02 -14.25
CA LEU A 62 8.08 24.60 -14.42
C LEU A 62 7.27 23.98 -15.58
N CYS A 63 6.02 24.39 -15.77
CA CYS A 63 5.23 23.98 -16.94
C CYS A 63 5.91 24.41 -18.26
N LEU A 64 6.42 25.66 -18.33
CA LEU A 64 7.17 26.12 -19.50
C LEU A 64 8.46 25.34 -19.72
N LEU A 65 9.17 24.98 -18.65
CA LEU A 65 10.36 24.13 -18.73
C LEU A 65 10.01 22.74 -19.28
N ALA A 66 8.95 22.12 -18.76
CA ALA A 66 8.44 20.82 -19.21
C ALA A 66 8.04 20.80 -20.70
N GLN A 67 7.55 21.93 -21.22
CA GLN A 67 7.15 22.06 -22.63
C GLN A 67 8.33 22.35 -23.57
N SER A 68 9.39 22.99 -23.07
CA SER A 68 10.50 23.49 -23.91
C SER A 68 11.75 22.61 -23.89
N SER A 69 11.87 21.72 -22.91
CA SER A 69 13.06 20.88 -22.70
C SER A 69 12.73 19.41 -22.81
N SER A 70 13.63 18.60 -23.39
CA SER A 70 13.52 17.14 -23.39
C SER A 70 13.98 16.57 -22.04
N LEU A 71 13.05 16.47 -21.10
CA LEU A 71 13.34 16.01 -19.75
C LEU A 71 13.34 14.48 -19.69
N SER A 72 14.43 13.92 -19.17
CA SER A 72 14.53 12.52 -18.78
C SER A 72 14.18 12.30 -17.30
N GLY A 73 14.29 13.33 -16.45
CA GLY A 73 14.02 13.19 -15.03
C GLY A 73 13.44 14.44 -14.39
N PHE A 74 12.31 14.31 -13.70
CA PHE A 74 11.68 15.43 -13.02
C PHE A 74 11.26 15.05 -11.60
N LEU A 75 12.03 15.50 -10.61
CA LEU A 75 11.88 15.08 -9.22
C LEU A 75 11.36 16.24 -8.36
N LEU A 76 10.06 16.20 -8.06
CA LEU A 76 9.33 17.24 -7.34
C LEU A 76 8.75 16.74 -6.01
N GLY A 77 9.23 15.61 -5.50
CA GLY A 77 8.77 15.06 -4.24
C GLY A 77 8.78 16.08 -3.09
N GLY A 78 7.68 16.24 -2.36
CA GLY A 78 7.60 17.14 -1.20
C GLY A 78 7.62 18.63 -1.55
N THR A 79 7.24 19.01 -2.76
CA THR A 79 7.19 20.42 -3.21
C THR A 79 5.89 21.15 -2.88
N SER A 80 4.87 20.40 -2.44
CA SER A 80 3.54 20.94 -2.07
C SER A 80 2.86 21.77 -3.16
N ILE A 81 3.04 21.40 -4.45
CA ILE A 81 2.42 22.09 -5.59
C ILE A 81 0.88 21.95 -5.63
N GLY A 82 0.34 20.99 -4.88
CA GLY A 82 -1.08 20.70 -4.77
C GLY A 82 -1.69 20.07 -6.04
N PRO A 83 -2.99 19.74 -6.01
CA PRO A 83 -3.66 19.06 -7.11
C PRO A 83 -3.71 19.92 -8.38
N GLY A 84 -4.10 21.19 -8.25
CA GLY A 84 -4.15 22.12 -9.38
C GLY A 84 -2.78 22.47 -9.97
N GLY A 85 -1.70 22.45 -9.17
CA GLY A 85 -0.33 22.55 -9.66
C GLY A 85 0.08 21.32 -10.47
N THR A 86 -0.28 20.15 -9.96
CA THR A 86 0.06 18.86 -10.58
C THR A 86 -0.70 18.62 -11.88
N ILE A 87 -1.98 18.98 -11.96
CA ILE A 87 -2.75 18.90 -13.22
C ILE A 87 -2.06 19.72 -14.30
N ARG A 88 -1.78 21.01 -14.05
CA ARG A 88 -1.10 21.87 -15.04
C ARG A 88 0.26 21.32 -15.45
N LEU A 89 1.01 20.77 -14.50
CA LEU A 89 2.33 20.21 -14.78
C LEU A 89 2.24 18.96 -15.65
N THR A 90 1.34 18.03 -15.31
CA THR A 90 1.14 16.79 -16.09
C THR A 90 0.52 17.07 -17.46
N GLU A 91 -0.31 18.10 -17.60
CA GLU A 91 -0.79 18.61 -18.89
C GLU A 91 0.36 19.19 -19.74
N ALA A 92 1.24 19.99 -19.11
CA ALA A 92 2.43 20.51 -19.77
C ALA A 92 3.40 19.42 -20.22
N LEU A 93 3.58 18.37 -19.41
CA LEU A 93 4.40 17.22 -19.77
C LEU A 93 3.77 16.36 -20.88
N SER A 94 2.46 16.13 -20.84
CA SER A 94 1.75 15.31 -21.84
C SER A 94 1.54 16.00 -23.18
N SER A 95 1.57 17.34 -23.22
CA SER A 95 1.57 18.12 -24.47
C SER A 95 2.92 18.14 -25.17
N ALA A 96 4.00 17.77 -24.46
CA ALA A 96 5.33 17.63 -25.04
C ALA A 96 5.63 16.14 -25.31
N SER A 97 6.36 15.85 -26.39
CA SER A 97 6.82 14.50 -26.71
C SER A 97 7.99 14.12 -25.79
N GLN A 98 7.69 13.88 -24.51
CA GLN A 98 8.67 13.58 -23.47
C GLN A 98 8.85 12.07 -23.30
N GLU A 99 10.09 11.64 -23.25
CA GLU A 99 10.48 10.32 -22.74
C GLU A 99 11.04 10.49 -21.32
N LEU A 100 10.15 10.38 -20.33
CA LEU A 100 10.53 10.55 -18.94
C LEU A 100 11.02 9.21 -18.36
N MET A 101 12.31 9.11 -18.12
CA MET A 101 12.87 7.99 -17.37
C MET A 101 12.39 8.00 -15.91
N ARG A 102 12.20 9.17 -15.30
CA ARG A 102 11.74 9.26 -13.91
C ARG A 102 10.88 10.48 -13.64
N LEU A 103 9.71 10.26 -13.04
CA LEU A 103 8.82 11.30 -12.54
C LEU A 103 8.49 11.04 -11.07
N ASP A 104 8.86 11.99 -10.19
CA ASP A 104 8.54 11.92 -8.77
C ASP A 104 7.63 13.09 -8.37
N LEU A 105 6.38 12.74 -8.07
CA LEU A 105 5.32 13.61 -7.56
C LEU A 105 4.89 13.19 -6.15
N SER A 106 5.78 12.54 -5.40
CA SER A 106 5.50 12.11 -4.03
C SER A 106 5.26 13.30 -3.10
N ASN A 107 4.36 13.19 -2.12
CA ASN A 107 4.08 14.25 -1.13
C ASN A 107 3.83 15.64 -1.77
N CYS A 108 3.25 15.68 -2.97
CA CYS A 108 2.90 16.93 -3.66
C CYS A 108 1.55 17.50 -3.21
N GLY A 109 0.82 16.76 -2.37
CA GLY A 109 -0.49 17.16 -1.87
C GLY A 109 -1.61 16.79 -2.85
N LEU A 110 -1.50 15.66 -3.54
CA LEU A 110 -2.56 15.19 -4.44
C LEU A 110 -3.75 14.64 -3.62
N THR A 111 -4.95 14.82 -4.18
CA THR A 111 -6.24 14.40 -3.63
C THR A 111 -7.03 13.60 -4.67
N THR A 112 -7.96 12.75 -4.21
CA THR A 112 -8.75 11.86 -5.08
C THR A 112 -9.52 12.55 -6.21
N PRO A 113 -10.25 13.66 -5.99
CA PRO A 113 -11.13 14.22 -7.03
C PRO A 113 -10.38 14.59 -8.32
N GLU A 114 -9.15 15.08 -8.18
CA GLU A 114 -8.28 15.49 -9.28
C GLU A 114 -7.39 14.37 -9.83
N PHE A 115 -7.32 13.23 -9.13
CA PHE A 115 -6.39 12.16 -9.46
C PHE A 115 -6.68 11.51 -10.82
N SER A 116 -7.96 11.40 -11.19
CA SER A 116 -8.38 10.86 -12.49
C SER A 116 -7.81 11.67 -13.66
N GLN A 117 -7.86 13.00 -13.57
CA GLN A 117 -7.29 13.87 -14.61
C GLN A 117 -5.76 13.75 -14.66
N ILE A 118 -5.11 13.65 -13.50
CA ILE A 118 -3.66 13.42 -13.41
C ILE A 118 -3.31 12.10 -14.10
N CYS A 119 -4.07 11.03 -13.85
CA CYS A 119 -3.87 9.73 -14.50
C CYS A 119 -4.00 9.81 -16.02
N THR A 120 -5.03 10.49 -16.53
CA THR A 120 -5.25 10.72 -17.97
C THR A 120 -4.10 11.49 -18.62
N ASN A 121 -3.50 12.44 -17.91
CA ASN A 121 -2.35 13.16 -18.42
C ASN A 121 -1.11 12.26 -18.42
N LEU A 122 -0.86 11.54 -17.32
CA LEU A 122 0.30 10.67 -17.17
C LEU A 122 0.28 9.47 -18.14
N SER A 123 -0.89 8.94 -18.51
CA SER A 123 -1.01 7.85 -19.49
C SER A 123 -0.59 8.23 -20.91
N ARG A 124 -0.47 9.53 -21.19
CA ARG A 124 0.03 10.06 -22.46
C ARG A 124 1.54 10.31 -22.46
N ILE A 125 2.22 10.02 -21.35
CA ILE A 125 3.65 10.24 -21.16
C ILE A 125 4.33 8.89 -21.07
N ASN A 126 5.44 8.72 -21.78
CA ASN A 126 6.28 7.53 -21.65
C ASN A 126 7.11 7.64 -20.36
N ILE A 127 6.58 7.10 -19.26
CA ILE A 127 7.21 7.13 -17.94
C ILE A 127 7.73 5.74 -17.58
N LEU A 128 9.01 5.63 -17.27
CA LEU A 128 9.61 4.37 -16.80
C LEU A 128 9.47 4.17 -15.27
N ASP A 129 9.80 5.20 -14.50
CA ASP A 129 9.78 5.20 -13.03
C ASP A 129 8.86 6.30 -12.50
N LEU A 130 7.73 5.90 -11.91
CA LEU A 130 6.70 6.80 -11.40
C LEU A 130 6.57 6.68 -9.88
N ASN A 131 6.78 7.79 -9.18
CA ASN A 131 6.56 7.88 -7.74
C ASN A 131 5.42 8.83 -7.41
N LEU A 132 4.34 8.28 -6.86
CA LEU A 132 3.16 9.01 -6.37
C LEU A 132 2.98 8.87 -4.85
N GLY A 133 3.99 8.36 -4.14
CA GLY A 133 3.91 8.04 -2.72
C GLY A 133 3.65 9.23 -1.81
N GLY A 134 2.94 9.03 -0.70
CA GLY A 134 2.72 10.04 0.33
C GLY A 134 1.72 11.13 -0.06
N ASN A 135 0.86 10.84 -1.05
CA ASN A 135 -0.28 11.68 -1.40
C ASN A 135 -1.57 11.13 -0.77
N TYR A 136 -2.58 11.98 -0.60
CA TYR A 136 -3.85 11.62 0.02
C TYR A 136 -4.87 11.16 -1.03
N ILE A 137 -4.51 10.09 -1.73
CA ILE A 137 -5.34 9.49 -2.78
C ILE A 137 -6.21 8.42 -2.11
N ASN A 138 -7.40 8.79 -1.64
CA ASN A 138 -8.40 7.84 -1.19
C ASN A 138 -8.95 7.08 -2.41
N MET A 139 -8.57 5.81 -2.56
CA MET A 139 -9.04 4.93 -3.63
C MET A 139 -10.36 4.28 -3.23
N GLU A 140 -11.47 5.03 -3.32
CA GLU A 140 -12.81 4.47 -3.15
C GLU A 140 -13.35 3.84 -4.45
N VAL A 141 -14.15 2.76 -4.31
CA VAL A 141 -14.75 1.95 -5.40
C VAL A 141 -15.34 2.75 -6.56
N ARG A 142 -15.92 3.93 -6.30
CA ARG A 142 -16.56 4.75 -7.34
C ARG A 142 -15.59 5.38 -8.34
N PHE A 143 -14.31 5.49 -8.00
CA PHE A 143 -13.29 6.01 -8.91
C PHE A 143 -12.62 4.91 -9.74
N LEU A 144 -12.68 3.65 -9.28
CA LEU A 144 -12.19 2.48 -10.00
C LEU A 144 -13.11 2.05 -11.15
N SER A 145 -14.42 2.37 -11.08
CA SER A 145 -15.36 2.15 -12.18
C SER A 145 -15.19 3.14 -13.34
N SER A 146 -14.24 4.06 -13.24
CA SER A 146 -13.89 5.02 -14.29
C SER A 146 -12.43 4.83 -14.66
N ASP A 147 -12.12 3.70 -15.29
CA ASP A 147 -11.13 3.46 -16.35
C ASP A 147 -9.71 4.08 -16.29
N ASN A 148 -9.51 5.31 -15.84
CA ASN A 148 -8.27 6.08 -15.97
C ASN A 148 -7.12 5.60 -15.09
N LEU A 149 -7.37 5.06 -13.89
CA LEU A 149 -6.30 4.50 -13.05
C LEU A 149 -5.81 3.15 -13.59
N VAL A 150 -6.74 2.34 -14.11
CA VAL A 150 -6.42 1.12 -14.84
C VAL A 150 -5.61 1.48 -16.09
N TYR A 151 -6.01 2.50 -16.87
CA TYR A 151 -5.24 2.96 -18.02
C TYR A 151 -3.86 3.53 -17.68
N LEU A 152 -3.72 4.27 -16.57
CA LEU A 152 -2.41 4.75 -16.12
C LEU A 152 -1.50 3.58 -15.78
N ILE A 153 -2.03 2.57 -15.09
CA ILE A 153 -1.19 1.50 -14.54
C ILE A 153 -1.00 0.35 -15.54
N LEU A 154 -1.89 0.20 -16.52
CA LEU A 154 -1.69 -0.61 -17.72
C LEU A 154 -0.90 0.11 -18.82
N ALA A 155 -0.42 1.34 -18.57
CA ALA A 155 0.50 1.99 -19.49
C ALA A 155 1.76 1.11 -19.60
N PRO A 156 2.06 0.53 -20.77
CA PRO A 156 3.03 -0.57 -20.90
C PRO A 156 4.48 -0.16 -20.59
N MET A 157 4.73 1.12 -20.34
CA MET A 157 6.06 1.67 -20.10
C MET A 157 6.42 1.83 -18.62
N ILE A 158 5.47 1.79 -17.69
CA ILE A 158 5.79 1.93 -16.26
C ILE A 158 6.39 0.63 -15.75
N VAL A 159 7.65 0.70 -15.35
CA VAL A 159 8.41 -0.45 -14.83
C VAL A 159 8.54 -0.38 -13.30
N CYS A 160 8.58 0.83 -12.75
CA CYS A 160 8.65 1.05 -11.30
C CYS A 160 7.51 1.95 -10.84
N LEU A 161 6.76 1.50 -9.84
CA LEU A 161 5.64 2.26 -9.25
C LEU A 161 5.77 2.34 -7.74
N THR A 162 5.66 3.55 -7.19
CA THR A 162 5.54 3.78 -5.74
C THR A 162 4.21 4.43 -5.40
N LEU A 163 3.43 3.76 -4.54
CA LEU A 163 2.20 4.29 -3.95
C LEU A 163 2.35 4.27 -2.42
N ARG A 164 1.75 5.24 -1.72
CA ARG A 164 1.53 5.18 -0.26
C ARG A 164 0.13 5.71 0.06
N GLY A 165 -0.50 5.17 1.10
CA GLY A 165 -1.85 5.57 1.51
C GLY A 165 -2.98 4.87 0.74
N CYS A 166 -2.74 3.69 0.17
CA CYS A 166 -3.81 2.90 -0.45
C CYS A 166 -4.80 2.41 0.61
N THR A 167 -6.10 2.31 0.30
CA THR A 167 -7.07 1.61 1.16
C THR A 167 -7.12 0.13 0.81
N MET A 168 -7.86 -0.70 1.59
CA MET A 168 -8.19 -2.09 1.22
C MET A 168 -8.78 -2.21 -0.19
N GLN A 169 -9.54 -1.22 -0.67
CA GLN A 169 -10.09 -1.21 -2.02
C GLN A 169 -9.01 -0.89 -3.08
N GLY A 170 -8.03 -0.07 -2.72
CA GLY A 170 -6.82 0.11 -3.53
C GLY A 170 -6.00 -1.17 -3.68
N CYS A 171 -6.05 -2.07 -2.69
CA CYS A 171 -5.40 -3.39 -2.76
C CYS A 171 -5.97 -4.24 -3.91
N ASP A 172 -7.29 -4.25 -4.10
CA ASP A 172 -7.94 -5.02 -5.17
C ASP A 172 -7.58 -4.47 -6.55
N ALA A 173 -7.51 -3.14 -6.68
CA ALA A 173 -7.06 -2.49 -7.91
C ALA A 173 -5.61 -2.88 -8.25
N VAL A 174 -4.70 -2.79 -7.28
CA VAL A 174 -3.30 -3.22 -7.44
C VAL A 174 -3.21 -4.72 -7.76
N GLY A 175 -4.03 -5.55 -7.13
CA GLY A 175 -4.14 -6.98 -7.46
C GLY A 175 -4.57 -7.19 -8.92
N ALA A 176 -5.58 -6.46 -9.40
CA ALA A 176 -6.04 -6.55 -10.79
C ALA A 176 -4.97 -6.09 -11.79
N ILE A 177 -4.15 -5.11 -11.43
CA ILE A 177 -2.98 -4.68 -12.22
C ILE A 177 -1.97 -5.80 -12.33
N LEU A 178 -1.58 -6.39 -11.19
CA LEU A 178 -0.58 -7.44 -11.14
C LEU A 178 -1.08 -8.71 -11.86
N ALA A 179 -2.37 -9.00 -11.80
CA ALA A 179 -2.96 -10.12 -12.53
C ALA A 179 -3.13 -9.86 -14.03
N ASN A 180 -2.95 -8.62 -14.52
CA ASN A 180 -3.11 -8.31 -15.93
C ASN A 180 -1.90 -8.81 -16.75
N PRO A 181 -2.11 -9.61 -17.81
CA PRO A 181 -1.01 -10.11 -18.65
C PRO A 181 -0.17 -9.04 -19.36
N GLN A 182 -0.68 -7.81 -19.48
CA GLN A 182 0.04 -6.68 -20.07
C GLN A 182 0.82 -5.86 -19.02
N CYS A 183 0.78 -6.26 -17.75
CA CYS A 183 1.53 -5.58 -16.69
C CYS A 183 3.03 -5.71 -16.94
N SER A 184 3.74 -4.60 -17.10
CA SER A 184 5.19 -4.56 -17.31
C SER A 184 5.99 -4.15 -16.07
N LEU A 185 5.32 -4.04 -14.92
CA LEU A 185 5.96 -3.66 -13.65
C LEU A 185 7.00 -4.71 -13.24
N ARG A 186 8.22 -4.24 -13.00
CA ARG A 186 9.29 -5.04 -12.39
C ARG A 186 9.49 -4.71 -10.92
N SER A 187 9.15 -3.49 -10.49
CA SER A 187 9.30 -3.05 -9.10
C SER A 187 8.07 -2.30 -8.61
N LEU A 188 7.54 -2.70 -7.46
CA LEU A 188 6.36 -2.11 -6.83
C LEU A 188 6.62 -1.83 -5.35
N THR A 189 6.40 -0.58 -4.91
CA THR A 189 6.48 -0.18 -3.51
C THR A 189 5.12 0.31 -3.01
N LEU A 190 4.61 -0.34 -1.96
CA LEU A 190 3.33 -0.08 -1.30
C LEU A 190 3.52 0.12 0.21
N ASP A 191 4.64 0.72 0.61
CA ASP A 191 4.96 0.92 2.03
C ASP A 191 3.95 1.87 2.70
N ARG A 192 3.58 1.58 3.96
CA ARG A 192 2.67 2.43 4.77
C ARG A 192 1.32 2.67 4.09
N CYS A 193 0.79 1.66 3.42
CA CYS A 193 -0.54 1.66 2.84
C CYS A 193 -1.60 1.09 3.78
N ASN A 194 -1.29 0.79 5.04
CA ASN A 194 -2.27 0.27 6.01
C ASN A 194 -3.10 -0.91 5.46
N LEU A 195 -2.45 -1.78 4.67
CA LEU A 195 -3.10 -2.91 3.98
C LEU A 195 -3.56 -3.98 4.97
N GLY A 196 -2.96 -4.00 6.16
CA GLY A 196 -3.01 -5.14 7.06
C GLY A 196 -2.35 -6.37 6.45
N LEU A 197 -2.32 -7.44 7.23
CA LEU A 197 -1.79 -8.72 6.79
C LEU A 197 -2.61 -9.29 5.62
N GLY A 198 -3.94 -9.28 5.70
CA GLY A 198 -4.81 -9.77 4.63
C GLY A 198 -4.62 -9.07 3.28
N GLY A 199 -4.37 -7.75 3.27
CA GLY A 199 -4.07 -7.02 2.03
C GLY A 199 -2.72 -7.43 1.43
N ILE A 200 -1.68 -7.63 2.26
CA ILE A 200 -0.38 -8.16 1.82
C ILE A 200 -0.58 -9.53 1.15
N THR A 201 -1.33 -10.45 1.76
CA THR A 201 -1.60 -11.76 1.17
C THR A 201 -2.29 -11.66 -0.18
N ARG A 202 -3.33 -10.83 -0.33
CA ARG A 202 -4.03 -10.65 -1.62
C ARG A 202 -3.11 -10.13 -2.72
N ILE A 203 -2.24 -9.18 -2.42
CA ILE A 203 -1.25 -8.66 -3.39
C ILE A 203 -0.32 -9.78 -3.86
N ILE A 204 0.21 -10.58 -2.93
CA ILE A 204 1.12 -11.68 -3.29
C ILE A 204 0.38 -12.79 -4.03
N GLN A 205 -0.87 -13.09 -3.67
CA GLN A 205 -1.71 -14.04 -4.40
C GLN A 205 -1.93 -13.60 -5.86
N ALA A 206 -2.10 -12.31 -6.11
CA ALA A 206 -2.23 -11.76 -7.47
C ALA A 206 -0.97 -12.00 -8.34
N LEU A 207 0.19 -12.30 -7.73
CA LEU A 207 1.42 -12.62 -8.44
C LEU A 207 1.50 -14.07 -8.94
N ALA A 208 0.53 -14.94 -8.61
CA ALA A 208 0.57 -16.34 -9.03
C ALA A 208 0.62 -16.52 -10.57
N GLY A 209 0.02 -15.57 -11.31
CA GLY A 209 0.05 -15.51 -12.78
C GLY A 209 0.90 -14.37 -13.34
N ASN A 210 1.61 -13.62 -12.49
CA ASN A 210 2.46 -12.50 -12.92
C ASN A 210 3.89 -13.00 -13.13
N ASP A 211 4.41 -12.83 -14.35
CA ASP A 211 5.76 -13.25 -14.74
C ASP A 211 6.71 -12.07 -14.97
N GLN A 212 6.34 -10.85 -14.54
CA GLN A 212 7.13 -9.63 -14.73
C GLN A 212 7.68 -9.04 -13.43
N LEU A 213 6.94 -9.09 -12.32
CA LEU A 213 7.30 -8.41 -11.08
C LEU A 213 8.46 -9.11 -10.37
N GLU A 214 9.58 -8.42 -10.25
CA GLU A 214 10.81 -8.92 -9.62
C GLU A 214 11.00 -8.38 -8.20
N GLU A 215 10.49 -7.19 -7.89
CA GLU A 215 10.67 -6.53 -6.60
C GLU A 215 9.34 -6.04 -6.01
N LEU A 216 9.07 -6.40 -4.75
CA LEU A 216 7.90 -5.95 -4.00
C LEU A 216 8.31 -5.42 -2.63
N SER A 217 7.92 -4.20 -2.30
CA SER A 217 8.05 -3.63 -0.96
C SER A 217 6.67 -3.35 -0.39
N VAL A 218 6.36 -3.98 0.74
CA VAL A 218 5.10 -3.84 1.49
C VAL A 218 5.40 -3.56 2.97
N ALA A 219 6.44 -2.77 3.24
CA ALA A 219 6.87 -2.48 4.60
C ALA A 219 5.85 -1.59 5.35
N GLU A 220 5.79 -1.72 6.67
CA GLU A 220 4.95 -0.88 7.54
C GLU A 220 3.44 -0.89 7.16
N ASN A 221 2.90 -2.03 6.75
CA ASN A 221 1.50 -2.19 6.35
C ASN A 221 0.61 -2.87 7.40
N ALA A 222 1.21 -3.57 8.36
CA ALA A 222 0.52 -4.22 9.46
C ALA A 222 1.15 -3.84 10.80
N ASN A 223 0.32 -3.71 11.84
CA ASN A 223 0.79 -3.48 13.19
C ASN A 223 0.19 -4.51 14.16
N LEU A 224 0.79 -5.71 14.17
CA LEU A 224 0.45 -6.81 15.08
C LEU A 224 0.65 -6.48 16.58
N ALA A 225 1.27 -5.34 16.91
CA ALA A 225 1.38 -4.89 18.30
C ALA A 225 0.12 -4.14 18.78
N LEU A 226 -0.62 -3.47 17.88
CA LEU A 226 -1.87 -2.78 18.23
C LEU A 226 -3.07 -3.74 18.30
N GLU A 227 -3.11 -4.77 17.46
CA GLU A 227 -4.18 -5.79 17.49
C GLU A 227 -4.21 -6.57 18.81
N ARG A 228 -3.05 -6.81 19.43
CA ARG A 228 -2.99 -7.42 20.77
C ARG A 228 -3.55 -6.54 21.86
N THR A 229 -3.35 -5.22 21.80
CA THR A 229 -3.84 -4.29 22.83
C THR A 229 -5.36 -4.12 22.80
N LEU A 230 -5.98 -4.20 21.61
CA LEU A 230 -7.45 -4.10 21.47
C LEU A 230 -8.18 -5.35 21.98
N HIS A 231 -7.56 -6.54 21.89
CA HIS A 231 -8.18 -7.77 22.40
C HIS A 231 -8.11 -7.92 23.94
N PHE A 232 -7.20 -7.23 24.62
CA PHE A 232 -7.16 -7.28 26.09
C PHE A 232 -8.29 -6.51 26.78
N ASP A 233 -8.93 -5.53 26.10
CA ASP A 233 -10.04 -4.76 26.66
C ASP A 233 -11.40 -5.46 26.51
N GLU A 234 -11.58 -6.32 25.49
CA GLU A 234 -12.85 -7.05 25.27
C GLU A 234 -12.98 -8.29 26.18
N ASP A 235 -11.86 -8.95 26.52
CA ASP A 235 -11.86 -10.17 27.35
C ASP A 235 -12.04 -9.89 28.87
N MET A 236 -12.11 -8.61 29.29
CA MET A 236 -12.27 -8.23 30.70
C MET A 236 -13.71 -7.92 31.13
N GLN A 237 -14.71 -8.09 30.25
CA GLN A 237 -16.13 -7.86 30.59
C GLN A 237 -16.92 -9.10 30.99
N ASP A 238 -16.31 -10.29 31.05
CA ASP A 238 -17.05 -11.53 31.36
C ASP A 238 -16.61 -12.19 32.67
N VAL A 239 -16.44 -11.41 33.74
CA VAL A 239 -16.49 -11.93 35.12
C VAL A 239 -17.11 -10.88 36.06
N SER A 240 -18.42 -10.96 36.27
CA SER A 240 -19.08 -10.65 37.55
C SER A 240 -20.56 -11.05 37.49
N THR A 241 -20.85 -12.33 37.72
CA THR A 241 -22.13 -12.76 38.28
C THR A 241 -22.04 -12.67 39.80
N GLY A 242 -22.59 -11.60 40.36
CA GLY A 242 -22.73 -11.40 41.80
C GLY A 242 -24.06 -10.71 42.09
N THR A 243 -25.05 -11.50 42.47
CA THR A 243 -26.34 -11.07 43.03
C THR A 243 -26.14 -10.10 44.20
N GLU A 244 -26.77 -8.92 44.17
CA GLU A 244 -27.25 -8.24 45.38
C GLU A 244 -28.32 -7.16 45.07
N HIS A 245 -29.42 -7.28 45.79
CA HIS A 245 -30.57 -6.38 46.04
C HIS A 245 -30.81 -5.11 45.19
N ARG A 246 -31.98 -5.07 44.54
CA ARG A 246 -32.69 -3.82 44.21
C ARG A 246 -33.75 -3.50 45.29
N HIS A 247 -33.54 -2.41 46.01
CA HIS A 247 -34.59 -1.65 46.70
C HIS A 247 -34.41 -0.18 46.30
N GLY A 248 -35.46 0.42 45.74
CA GLY A 248 -35.42 1.82 45.30
C GLY A 248 -36.72 2.20 44.62
N HIS A 249 -37.68 2.65 45.43
CA HIS A 249 -38.84 3.41 45.00
C HIS A 249 -38.39 4.65 44.22
N ASN A 250 -39.15 5.03 43.19
CA ASN A 250 -39.82 6.33 43.15
C ASN A 250 -40.80 6.38 41.97
N ALA A 251 -42.02 6.81 42.30
CA ALA A 251 -43.10 7.11 41.39
C ALA A 251 -42.90 8.50 40.78
N GLU A 252 -43.33 8.68 39.53
CA GLU A 252 -43.90 9.94 39.09
C GLU A 252 -44.87 9.70 37.92
N ALA A 253 -45.99 10.42 38.00
CA ALA A 253 -47.24 10.18 37.30
C ALA A 253 -47.28 10.80 35.90
N GLY A 254 -48.10 10.23 35.01
CA GLY A 254 -48.48 10.80 33.73
C GLY A 254 -49.68 10.05 33.16
N ASP A 255 -50.81 10.74 33.12
CA ASP A 255 -52.17 10.20 33.09
C ASP A 255 -52.75 10.10 31.66
N ASN A 256 -53.70 9.16 31.48
CA ASN A 256 -54.82 9.15 30.53
C ASN A 256 -54.60 8.94 29.01
N VAL A 257 -55.18 7.85 28.47
CA VAL A 257 -56.46 7.81 27.67
C VAL A 257 -56.49 6.51 26.83
N ALA A 258 -57.48 5.64 27.08
CA ALA A 258 -57.99 4.58 26.20
C ALA A 258 -59.27 5.11 25.48
N PRO A 259 -60.01 4.39 24.59
CA PRO A 259 -59.96 2.95 24.27
C PRO A 259 -60.25 2.59 22.78
N GLY A 260 -60.25 1.29 22.45
CA GLY A 260 -60.83 0.79 21.20
C GLY A 260 -60.62 -0.70 20.91
N ASN A 261 -61.63 -1.51 21.31
CA ASN A 261 -62.00 -2.89 20.93
C ASN A 261 -61.52 -3.37 19.53
N VAL A 262 -61.29 -4.66 19.25
CA VAL A 262 -62.28 -5.75 19.34
C VAL A 262 -61.63 -7.14 19.53
N ASP A 263 -62.29 -7.92 20.37
CA ASP A 263 -62.14 -9.31 20.74
C ASP A 263 -62.70 -10.27 19.66
N LEU A 264 -62.12 -11.46 19.50
CA LEU A 264 -62.86 -12.70 19.17
C LEU A 264 -62.00 -13.96 19.40
N GLU A 265 -61.99 -14.42 20.64
CA GLU A 265 -62.54 -15.71 21.07
C GLU A 265 -62.27 -17.03 20.28
N LYS A 266 -61.82 -18.03 21.07
CA LYS A 266 -62.11 -19.52 21.09
C LYS A 266 -60.90 -20.41 20.82
N MET A 267 -60.29 -21.01 21.86
CA MET A 267 -60.68 -22.27 22.53
C MET A 267 -60.69 -23.48 21.58
N VAL A 268 -59.77 -24.44 21.76
CA VAL A 268 -59.98 -25.76 22.40
C VAL A 268 -58.75 -26.66 22.16
N VAL A 269 -58.46 -27.46 23.18
CA VAL A 269 -57.37 -28.43 23.40
C VAL A 269 -57.69 -29.80 22.79
N ALA A 270 -56.67 -30.58 22.39
CA ALA A 270 -56.52 -32.04 22.64
C ALA A 270 -55.18 -32.50 22.01
N ASP A 271 -54.19 -33.00 22.73
CA ASP A 271 -54.00 -34.32 23.41
C ASP A 271 -53.53 -35.47 22.49
N SER A 272 -52.40 -36.06 22.91
CA SER A 272 -52.06 -37.50 22.88
C SER A 272 -51.48 -38.16 21.62
N GLU A 273 -50.19 -38.53 21.78
CA GLU A 273 -49.51 -39.81 21.50
C GLU A 273 -50.04 -40.77 20.42
N ASP A 274 -49.14 -41.25 19.55
CA ASP A 274 -48.96 -42.70 19.38
C ASP A 274 -47.63 -43.12 18.71
N GLU A 275 -47.23 -44.32 19.12
CA GLU A 275 -46.03 -45.13 18.90
C GLU A 275 -45.63 -45.45 17.45
N ALA A 276 -44.32 -45.70 17.21
CA ALA A 276 -43.77 -47.04 16.95
C ALA A 276 -42.48 -47.07 16.09
N ALA A 277 -41.47 -47.71 16.69
CA ALA A 277 -40.52 -48.68 16.12
C ALA A 277 -39.72 -48.36 14.83
N ASN A 278 -38.38 -48.30 14.96
CA ASN A 278 -37.52 -49.36 14.43
C ASN A 278 -36.11 -49.39 15.06
N GLU A 279 -35.78 -50.58 15.57
CA GLU A 279 -34.47 -51.21 15.80
C GLU A 279 -33.53 -51.06 14.56
N ASP A 280 -32.20 -51.15 14.56
CA ASP A 280 -31.16 -51.72 15.42
C ASP A 280 -29.81 -51.29 14.80
N ARG A 281 -28.76 -50.98 15.59
CA ARG A 281 -27.34 -51.31 15.27
C ARG A 281 -26.34 -50.90 16.35
N ARG A 282 -26.16 -51.83 17.30
CA ARG A 282 -24.93 -52.32 17.96
C ARG A 282 -23.67 -51.44 18.02
N THR A 283 -23.26 -51.19 19.26
CA THR A 283 -21.94 -50.78 19.77
C THR A 283 -21.04 -51.97 20.11
N VAL A 284 -19.71 -51.86 19.92
CA VAL A 284 -18.64 -52.53 20.71
C VAL A 284 -17.33 -51.70 20.68
N SER A 285 -16.85 -51.34 21.88
CA SER A 285 -15.50 -51.10 22.47
C SER A 285 -14.23 -51.12 21.59
N GLY A 286 -13.12 -50.36 21.77
CA GLY A 286 -12.47 -49.46 22.75
C GLY A 286 -11.03 -49.16 22.22
N PRO A 287 -9.95 -48.83 22.99
CA PRO A 287 -9.71 -47.85 24.04
C PRO A 287 -8.50 -46.88 23.76
N ALA A 288 -8.21 -45.98 24.72
CA ALA A 288 -6.89 -45.47 25.13
C ALA A 288 -6.45 -44.03 24.75
N ARG A 289 -6.20 -43.27 25.82
CA ARG A 289 -5.15 -42.26 26.06
C ARG A 289 -5.07 -41.07 25.09
N SER A 290 -5.47 -39.90 25.58
CA SER A 290 -4.72 -38.69 25.25
C SER A 290 -4.79 -37.68 26.40
N CYS A 291 -3.67 -37.55 27.10
CA CYS A 291 -3.34 -36.37 27.89
C CYS A 291 -2.53 -35.46 26.97
N ALA A 292 -3.05 -34.29 26.58
CA ALA A 292 -2.23 -33.18 26.07
C ALA A 292 -2.99 -31.85 26.15
N SER A 293 -2.55 -31.03 27.09
CA SER A 293 -2.51 -29.55 27.13
C SER A 293 -3.69 -28.74 26.57
N SER A 294 -4.45 -28.16 27.51
CA SER A 294 -5.24 -26.96 27.36
C SER A 294 -4.36 -25.72 27.12
N CYS A 295 -3.90 -25.53 25.88
CA CYS A 295 -3.23 -24.30 25.42
C CYS A 295 -3.77 -23.87 24.06
N GLN A 296 -5.09 -23.92 23.86
CA GLN A 296 -5.71 -23.71 22.55
C GLN A 296 -6.87 -22.74 22.67
N ARG A 297 -6.55 -21.44 22.67
CA ARG A 297 -7.55 -20.46 22.22
C ARG A 297 -6.99 -19.17 21.61
N ASN A 298 -5.70 -18.83 21.80
CA ASN A 298 -5.12 -17.58 21.25
C ASN A 298 -4.11 -17.77 20.09
N SER A 299 -3.93 -18.99 19.55
CA SER A 299 -2.92 -19.29 18.51
C SER A 299 -3.48 -19.59 17.11
N TYR A 300 -4.80 -19.61 16.92
CA TYR A 300 -5.40 -20.08 15.66
C TYR A 300 -5.36 -19.03 14.53
N SER A 301 -5.65 -17.76 14.82
CA SER A 301 -5.77 -16.73 13.77
C SER A 301 -4.42 -16.32 13.16
N GLY A 302 -3.35 -16.27 13.97
CA GLY A 302 -2.00 -15.93 13.50
C GLY A 302 -1.35 -17.03 12.65
N CYS A 303 -1.65 -18.30 12.95
CA CYS A 303 -1.13 -19.45 12.20
C CYS A 303 -1.76 -19.53 10.80
N GLN A 304 -3.08 -19.30 10.71
CA GLN A 304 -3.80 -19.35 9.44
C GLN A 304 -3.30 -18.29 8.44
N PHE A 305 -3.09 -17.04 8.89
CA PHE A 305 -2.56 -16.00 8.02
C PHE A 305 -1.17 -16.34 7.47
N VAL A 306 -0.26 -16.77 8.35
CA VAL A 306 1.12 -17.10 7.94
C VAL A 306 1.11 -18.23 6.92
N GLN A 307 0.20 -19.20 7.07
CA GLN A 307 0.01 -20.27 6.09
C GLN A 307 -0.48 -19.72 4.74
N GLU A 308 -1.53 -18.90 4.71
CA GLU A 308 -2.06 -18.34 3.46
C GLU A 308 -1.02 -17.46 2.74
N LEU A 309 -0.28 -16.65 3.49
CA LEU A 309 0.81 -15.84 2.95
C LEU A 309 1.96 -16.72 2.43
N ALA A 310 2.31 -17.79 3.13
CA ALA A 310 3.32 -18.75 2.68
C ALA A 310 2.90 -19.43 1.36
N GLU A 311 1.66 -19.89 1.24
CA GLU A 311 1.12 -20.48 0.02
C GLU A 311 1.12 -19.49 -1.15
N ALA A 312 0.76 -18.22 -0.88
CA ALA A 312 0.86 -17.14 -1.86
C ALA A 312 2.30 -16.91 -2.32
N LEU A 313 3.26 -16.91 -1.39
CA LEU A 313 4.69 -16.75 -1.72
C LEU A 313 5.18 -17.86 -2.64
N VAL A 314 4.85 -19.12 -2.37
CA VAL A 314 5.23 -20.26 -3.24
C VAL A 314 4.73 -20.06 -4.67
N SER A 315 3.56 -19.45 -4.82
CA SER A 315 2.94 -19.20 -6.13
C SER A 315 3.57 -18.03 -6.89
N ALA A 316 4.14 -17.04 -6.19
CA ALA A 316 4.75 -15.85 -6.78
C ALA A 316 6.17 -16.14 -7.33
N LYS A 317 6.27 -16.93 -8.40
CA LYS A 317 7.54 -17.51 -8.89
C LYS A 317 8.56 -16.49 -9.44
N GLN A 318 8.10 -15.36 -9.99
CA GLN A 318 8.99 -14.37 -10.58
C GLN A 318 9.66 -13.45 -9.53
N LEU A 319 9.10 -13.37 -8.33
CA LEU A 319 9.55 -12.39 -7.33
C LEU A 319 10.95 -12.74 -6.80
N ARG A 320 11.87 -11.78 -6.88
CA ARG A 320 13.30 -11.91 -6.54
C ARG A 320 13.72 -11.10 -5.32
N VAL A 321 13.00 -10.03 -5.00
CA VAL A 321 13.20 -9.20 -3.80
C VAL A 321 11.86 -8.93 -3.15
N LEU A 322 11.77 -9.17 -1.84
CA LEU A 322 10.60 -8.91 -1.03
C LEU A 322 10.99 -8.18 0.27
N ASP A 323 10.40 -7.02 0.51
CA ASP A 323 10.54 -6.25 1.75
C ASP A 323 9.23 -6.31 2.57
N LEU A 324 9.29 -7.05 3.69
CA LEU A 324 8.21 -7.22 4.68
C LEU A 324 8.50 -6.44 5.99
N SER A 325 9.47 -5.54 5.97
CA SER A 325 9.97 -4.85 7.17
C SER A 325 8.85 -4.15 7.95
N ARG A 326 9.00 -4.09 9.27
CA ARG A 326 8.09 -3.35 10.17
C ARG A 326 6.60 -3.73 10.07
N ASN A 327 6.29 -4.99 9.70
CA ASN A 327 4.90 -5.52 9.73
C ASN A 327 4.53 -6.24 11.04
N GLY A 328 5.42 -6.21 12.04
CA GLY A 328 5.21 -6.84 13.34
C GLY A 328 5.22 -8.38 13.33
N LEU A 329 5.77 -9.00 12.29
CA LEU A 329 5.89 -10.46 12.15
C LEU A 329 6.74 -11.05 13.27
N SER A 330 6.32 -12.20 13.82
CA SER A 330 7.13 -12.95 14.78
C SER A 330 8.27 -13.70 14.08
N GLU A 331 9.29 -14.12 14.83
CA GLU A 331 10.41 -14.91 14.28
C GLU A 331 9.94 -16.23 13.66
N GLU A 332 8.94 -16.88 14.26
CA GLU A 332 8.35 -18.11 13.72
C GLU A 332 7.64 -17.85 12.39
N ALA A 333 6.90 -16.75 12.29
CA ALA A 333 6.26 -16.33 11.05
C ALA A 333 7.32 -16.04 9.97
N ILE A 334 8.37 -15.27 10.29
CA ILE A 334 9.47 -14.96 9.38
C ILE A 334 10.14 -16.24 8.88
N GLN A 335 10.40 -17.21 9.75
CA GLN A 335 11.02 -18.48 9.38
C GLN A 335 10.12 -19.31 8.47
N SER A 336 8.81 -19.33 8.74
CA SER A 336 7.82 -20.05 7.93
C SER A 336 7.72 -19.44 6.53
N LEU A 337 7.62 -18.12 6.44
CA LEU A 337 7.58 -17.37 5.18
C LEU A 337 8.88 -17.53 4.39
N TYR A 338 10.04 -17.53 5.05
CA TYR A 338 11.31 -17.79 4.38
C TYR A 338 11.40 -19.22 3.82
N SER A 339 10.90 -20.21 4.55
CA SER A 339 10.87 -21.60 4.08
C SER A 339 10.01 -21.73 2.82
N ALA A 340 8.88 -21.01 2.76
CA ALA A 340 8.04 -20.90 1.58
C ALA A 340 8.70 -20.11 0.44
N TRP A 341 9.42 -19.03 0.76
CA TRP A 341 10.22 -18.28 -0.22
C TRP A 341 11.27 -19.18 -0.89
N ALA A 342 11.97 -20.00 -0.10
CA ALA A 342 13.06 -20.86 -0.56
C ALA A 342 12.62 -22.16 -1.26
N SER A 343 11.35 -22.56 -1.15
CA SER A 343 10.86 -23.81 -1.76
C SER A 343 10.47 -23.67 -3.24
N GLY A 344 10.16 -22.46 -3.70
CA GLY A 344 9.77 -22.18 -5.08
C GLY A 344 10.96 -21.89 -6.00
N PRO A 345 10.90 -22.28 -7.29
CA PRO A 345 11.90 -21.88 -8.27
C PRO A 345 11.77 -20.38 -8.58
N ARG A 346 12.80 -19.59 -8.26
CA ARG A 346 12.84 -18.12 -8.45
C ARG A 346 14.03 -17.72 -9.34
N GLY A 347 14.09 -18.31 -10.52
CA GLY A 347 15.25 -18.23 -11.42
C GLY A 347 16.37 -19.20 -11.02
N ASP A 348 17.61 -18.82 -11.29
CA ASP A 348 18.84 -19.62 -11.10
C ASP A 348 19.57 -19.33 -9.78
N GLY A 349 19.17 -18.30 -9.03
CA GLY A 349 19.83 -17.91 -7.80
C GLY A 349 19.33 -18.63 -6.55
N VAL A 350 20.16 -18.64 -5.51
CA VAL A 350 19.85 -19.22 -4.19
C VAL A 350 19.02 -18.23 -3.37
N ALA A 351 18.04 -18.73 -2.62
CA ALA A 351 17.27 -17.91 -1.69
C ALA A 351 18.15 -17.38 -0.53
N ARG A 352 18.00 -16.10 -0.20
CA ARG A 352 18.63 -15.43 0.94
C ARG A 352 17.60 -14.69 1.77
N LYS A 353 17.91 -14.49 3.05
CA LYS A 353 17.18 -13.56 3.92
C LYS A 353 18.14 -12.64 4.65
N HIS A 354 17.69 -11.42 4.90
CA HIS A 354 18.30 -10.48 5.83
C HIS A 354 17.24 -10.08 6.85
N VAL A 355 17.45 -10.53 8.08
CA VAL A 355 16.50 -10.33 9.19
C VAL A 355 17.23 -9.62 10.33
N GLY A 356 16.65 -8.53 10.79
CA GLY A 356 17.07 -7.77 11.97
C GLY A 356 15.85 -7.22 12.69
N LYS A 357 16.04 -6.46 13.77
CA LYS A 357 14.97 -6.03 14.70
C LYS A 357 13.68 -5.52 14.04
N GLU A 358 13.79 -4.78 12.94
CA GLU A 358 12.64 -4.25 12.19
C GLU A 358 12.76 -4.52 10.68
N VAL A 359 13.75 -5.31 10.27
CA VAL A 359 14.10 -5.54 8.88
C VAL A 359 13.77 -6.99 8.54
N VAL A 360 12.94 -7.19 7.52
CA VAL A 360 12.59 -8.52 7.01
C VAL A 360 12.66 -8.48 5.50
N HIS A 361 13.81 -8.89 4.96
CA HIS A 361 14.04 -8.95 3.52
C HIS A 361 14.29 -10.37 3.07
N PHE A 362 13.62 -10.78 1.99
CA PHE A 362 13.95 -11.99 1.25
C PHE A 362 14.46 -11.62 -0.13
N SER A 363 15.50 -12.31 -0.58
CA SER A 363 16.08 -12.07 -1.89
C SER A 363 16.57 -13.37 -2.53
N VAL A 364 16.99 -13.28 -3.79
CA VAL A 364 17.68 -14.34 -4.52
C VAL A 364 19.11 -13.89 -4.83
N ASP A 365 20.08 -14.79 -4.89
CA ASP A 365 21.47 -14.50 -5.27
C ASP A 365 21.56 -13.63 -6.52
N GLY A 366 22.46 -12.64 -6.51
CA GLY A 366 22.61 -11.67 -7.60
C GLY A 366 21.57 -10.54 -7.59
N ALA A 367 20.44 -10.69 -6.89
CA ALA A 367 19.56 -9.56 -6.57
C ALA A 367 20.09 -8.88 -5.30
N ALA A 368 20.49 -7.60 -5.42
CA ALA A 368 20.91 -6.84 -4.26
C ALA A 368 19.69 -6.63 -3.34
N CYS A 369 19.69 -7.27 -2.17
CA CYS A 369 18.66 -7.10 -1.14
C CYS A 369 18.31 -5.61 -0.89
N CYS A 370 19.30 -4.71 -1.03
CA CYS A 370 19.16 -3.27 -0.89
C CYS A 370 20.22 -2.52 -1.73
N GLY A 371 20.03 -2.39 -3.05
CA GLY A 371 20.96 -1.66 -3.94
C GLY A 371 21.23 -0.19 -3.54
N LEU A 372 20.39 0.43 -2.69
CA LEU A 372 20.52 1.84 -2.26
C LEU A 372 20.13 2.12 -0.78
N LYS A 373 19.46 1.21 -0.05
CA LYS A 373 19.04 1.44 1.35
C LYS A 373 20.21 1.20 2.34
N PRO A 374 20.37 2.01 3.40
CA PRO A 374 21.48 1.91 4.35
C PRO A 374 21.49 0.64 5.24
N CYS A 375 20.43 -0.17 5.22
CA CYS A 375 20.31 -1.37 6.07
C CYS A 375 21.34 -2.47 5.79
N CYS A 376 21.97 -2.52 4.60
CA CYS A 376 22.97 -3.54 4.25
C CYS A 376 24.41 -2.99 4.17
N ARG A 377 24.69 -1.74 4.56
CA ARG A 377 26.05 -1.14 4.46
C ARG A 377 27.01 -1.51 5.60
N ARG A 378 26.67 -2.43 6.50
CA ARG A 378 27.57 -2.94 7.54
C ARG A 378 27.31 -4.41 7.77
N ASP A 379 28.08 -5.26 7.08
CA ASP A 379 28.52 -6.59 7.54
C ASP A 379 29.76 -7.03 6.73
N LEU A 380 30.61 -6.09 6.32
CA LEU A 380 31.95 -6.34 5.74
C LEU A 380 33.07 -5.93 6.73
N GLN A 381 32.86 -6.22 8.01
CA GLN A 381 33.93 -6.29 8.98
C GLN A 381 33.82 -7.64 9.69
N ILE A 382 34.57 -8.62 9.19
CA ILE A 382 35.61 -9.38 9.90
C ILE A 382 36.52 -10.00 8.83
#